data_AF-A0A1J0PDB1-F1
#
_entry.id   AF-A0A1J0PDB1-F1
#
_cell.length_a   1.000
_cell.length_b   1.000
_cell.length_c   1.000
_cell.angle_alpha   90.00
_cell.angle_beta   90.00
_cell.angle_gamma   90.00
#
_symmetry.space_group_name_H-M   'P 1'
#
loop_
_entity.id
_entity.type
_entity.pdbx_description
1 polymer ?
#
loop_
_entity_poly.entity_id
_entity_poly.type
_entity_poly.pdbx_seq_one_letter_code
_entity_poly.pdbx_strand_id
1 'polypeptide(L)'
;MDRSYREPAVDILRDSAPHEDDDGNPLWPGAASGAKLSAKGKKRHGEGVRFPQQVSKPRPSRAEVENRVAHFQLWIAQRQPRSFIRDQASILWDMTSECTLRKYMRVARSRMVEELVDDRLMHQAEQIYALMDVARRAADAEQFSASVGAHRVICEIAGLLRAPVKAPMLSGP
;
A
#
# COMPACT_ATOMS: atom_id res chain seq x y z
N MET A 1 -2.13 -3.20 14.80
CA MET A 1 -2.80 -3.32 13.49
C MET A 1 -2.18 -4.49 12.76
N ASP A 2 -3.00 -5.35 12.18
CA ASP A 2 -2.57 -6.63 11.63
C ASP A 2 -1.86 -6.42 10.27
N ARG A 3 -0.57 -6.80 10.16
CA ARG A 3 0.20 -6.75 8.90
C ARG A 3 -0.40 -7.63 7.79
N SER A 4 -1.37 -8.47 8.16
CA SER A 4 -2.21 -9.30 7.29
C SER A 4 -2.86 -8.54 6.11
N TYR A 5 -3.08 -7.22 6.17
CA TYR A 5 -3.63 -6.46 5.04
C TYR A 5 -2.61 -6.08 3.96
N ARG A 6 -1.30 -6.11 4.27
CA ARG A 6 -0.23 -5.70 3.34
C ARG A 6 0.06 -6.75 2.28
N GLU A 7 0.02 -8.03 2.66
CA GLU A 7 0.27 -9.18 1.79
C GLU A 7 -0.79 -9.43 0.71
N PRO A 8 -2.11 -9.42 0.99
CA PRO A 8 -3.14 -9.63 -0.01
C PRO A 8 -3.12 -8.53 -1.08
N ALA A 9 -2.76 -7.29 -0.72
CA ALA A 9 -2.63 -6.20 -1.68
C ALA A 9 -1.52 -6.45 -2.71
N VAL A 10 -0.39 -7.01 -2.30
CA VAL A 10 0.74 -7.33 -3.18
C VAL A 10 0.40 -8.51 -4.07
N ASP A 11 -0.20 -9.55 -3.52
CA ASP A 11 -0.60 -10.72 -4.30
C ASP A 11 -1.69 -10.37 -5.33
N ILE A 12 -2.64 -9.48 -4.98
CA ILE A 12 -3.61 -8.92 -5.95
C ILE A 12 -2.88 -8.18 -7.09
N LEU A 13 -1.82 -7.42 -6.79
CA LEU A 13 -1.04 -6.71 -7.81
C LEU A 13 -0.17 -7.65 -8.66
N ARG A 14 0.31 -8.75 -8.10
CA ARG A 14 1.05 -9.79 -8.82
C ARG A 14 0.18 -10.56 -9.80
N ASP A 15 -1.07 -10.78 -9.41
CA ASP A 15 -2.07 -11.48 -10.23
C ASP A 15 -2.80 -10.56 -11.21
N SER A 16 -2.62 -9.24 -11.08
CA SER A 16 -3.19 -8.26 -12.01
C SER A 16 -2.50 -8.33 -13.38
N ALA A 17 -3.31 -8.31 -14.44
CA ALA A 17 -2.77 -8.36 -15.79
C ALA A 17 -2.18 -7.00 -16.20
N PRO A 18 -1.11 -6.99 -17.04
CA PRO A 18 -0.57 -5.75 -17.58
C PRO A 18 -1.55 -5.06 -18.55
N HIS A 19 -2.44 -5.83 -19.16
CA HIS A 19 -3.50 -5.38 -20.07
C HIS A 19 -4.84 -5.99 -19.66
N GLU A 20 -5.86 -5.15 -19.48
CA GLU A 20 -7.23 -5.52 -19.11
C GLU A 20 -8.21 -4.84 -20.08
N ASP A 21 -9.36 -5.46 -20.33
CA ASP A 21 -10.47 -4.86 -21.10
C ASP A 21 -11.21 -3.80 -20.26
N ASP A 22 -12.19 -3.13 -20.84
CA ASP A 22 -12.96 -2.07 -20.16
C ASP A 22 -13.73 -2.60 -18.92
N ASP A 23 -13.99 -3.91 -18.87
CA ASP A 23 -14.63 -4.62 -17.75
C ASP A 23 -13.61 -5.11 -16.69
N GLY A 24 -12.31 -4.86 -16.90
CA GLY A 24 -11.24 -5.23 -15.98
C GLY A 24 -10.82 -6.71 -16.06
N ASN A 25 -11.28 -7.45 -17.07
CA ASN A 25 -10.83 -8.80 -17.34
C ASN A 25 -9.50 -8.76 -18.10
N PRO A 26 -8.59 -9.73 -17.86
CA PRO A 26 -7.36 -9.80 -18.63
C PRO A 26 -7.68 -10.00 -20.12
N LEU A 27 -7.13 -9.15 -20.99
CA LEU A 27 -7.27 -9.29 -22.45
C LEU A 27 -6.67 -10.60 -22.99
N TRP A 28 -5.90 -11.31 -22.16
CA TRP A 28 -5.28 -12.59 -22.48
C TRP A 28 -5.85 -13.73 -21.63
N PRO A 29 -6.41 -14.80 -22.24
CA PRO A 29 -7.03 -15.90 -21.50
C PRO A 29 -6.03 -16.79 -20.72
N GLY A 30 -4.72 -16.54 -20.84
CA GLY A 30 -3.67 -17.31 -20.16
C GLY A 30 -3.17 -16.73 -18.83
N ALA A 31 -3.45 -15.45 -18.53
CA ALA A 31 -2.97 -14.83 -17.29
C ALA A 31 -3.73 -15.33 -16.05
N ALA A 32 -4.92 -15.90 -16.23
CA ALA A 32 -5.73 -16.49 -15.18
C ALA A 32 -5.75 -18.03 -15.28
N SER A 33 -4.65 -18.71 -14.95
CA SER A 33 -4.77 -20.12 -14.57
C SER A 33 -3.72 -20.57 -13.54
N GLY A 34 -4.06 -20.36 -12.27
CA GLY A 34 -3.94 -21.47 -11.34
C GLY A 34 -4.92 -22.55 -11.80
N ALA A 35 -4.48 -23.41 -12.72
CA ALA A 35 -5.32 -24.44 -13.29
C ALA A 35 -5.68 -25.46 -12.20
N LYS A 36 -6.86 -25.29 -11.57
CA LYS A 36 -7.56 -26.44 -11.00
C LYS A 36 -7.97 -27.30 -12.18
N LEU A 37 -7.22 -28.38 -12.42
CA LEU A 37 -7.60 -29.46 -13.33
C LEU A 37 -8.90 -30.09 -12.84
N SER A 38 -10.04 -29.52 -13.23
CA SER A 38 -11.34 -30.16 -13.06
C SER A 38 -11.55 -31.09 -14.26
N ALA A 39 -11.35 -32.37 -13.99
CA ALA A 39 -11.72 -33.43 -14.91
C ALA A 39 -13.24 -33.44 -15.13
N LYS A 40 -13.68 -33.13 -16.35
CA LYS A 40 -14.72 -33.87 -17.08
C LYS A 40 -14.95 -33.27 -18.47
N GLY A 41 -15.04 -34.17 -19.45
CA GLY A 41 -14.86 -33.90 -20.86
C GLY A 41 -15.86 -32.94 -21.51
N LYS A 42 -15.40 -32.31 -22.60
CA LYS A 42 -16.10 -32.33 -23.88
C LYS A 42 -15.12 -31.97 -25.00
N LYS A 43 -14.99 -32.88 -25.97
CA LYS A 43 -14.33 -32.61 -27.25
C LYS A 43 -15.11 -31.50 -27.96
N ARG A 44 -14.45 -30.37 -28.23
CA ARG A 44 -14.90 -29.42 -29.25
C ARG A 44 -13.82 -29.32 -30.32
N HIS A 45 -14.14 -29.87 -31.48
CA HIS A 45 -13.49 -29.53 -32.73
C HIS A 45 -13.76 -28.04 -33.00
N GLY A 46 -12.68 -27.32 -33.17
CA GLY A 46 -12.60 -25.93 -33.58
C GLY A 46 -11.12 -25.67 -33.63
N GLU A 47 -10.57 -25.56 -34.83
CA GLU A 47 -9.16 -25.29 -35.09
C GLU A 47 -8.71 -24.16 -34.16
N GLY A 48 -7.99 -24.53 -33.11
CA GLY A 48 -7.28 -23.58 -32.30
C GLY A 48 -6.23 -23.00 -33.22
N VAL A 49 -6.52 -21.82 -33.77
CA VAL A 49 -5.48 -20.89 -34.18
C VAL A 49 -4.65 -20.69 -32.92
N ARG A 50 -3.63 -21.54 -32.75
CA ARG A 50 -2.51 -21.30 -31.85
C ARG A 50 -1.85 -20.07 -32.44
N PHE A 51 -2.36 -18.90 -32.06
CA PHE A 51 -1.65 -17.66 -32.24
C PHE A 51 -0.23 -17.91 -31.73
N PRO A 52 0.80 -17.53 -32.51
CA PRO A 52 2.17 -17.85 -32.20
C PRO A 52 2.42 -17.42 -30.77
N GLN A 53 3.03 -18.30 -29.98
CA GLN A 53 3.40 -18.10 -28.58
C GLN A 53 4.08 -16.73 -28.41
N GLN A 54 3.31 -15.67 -28.21
CA GLN A 54 3.82 -14.47 -27.58
C GLN A 54 4.04 -14.91 -26.14
N VAL A 55 5.31 -15.19 -25.86
CA VAL A 55 5.82 -15.53 -24.53
C VAL A 55 5.23 -14.51 -23.57
N SER A 56 4.16 -14.89 -22.87
CA SER A 56 3.53 -14.02 -21.87
C SER A 56 4.63 -13.70 -20.87
N LYS A 57 4.98 -12.42 -20.74
CA LYS A 57 6.00 -11.99 -19.78
C LYS A 57 5.70 -12.67 -18.43
N PRO A 58 6.71 -13.27 -17.77
CA PRO A 58 6.48 -13.99 -16.52
C PRO A 58 5.80 -13.06 -15.51
N ARG A 59 4.92 -13.62 -14.68
CA ARG A 59 4.23 -12.85 -13.65
C ARG A 59 5.27 -12.12 -12.79
N PRO A 60 5.03 -10.84 -12.44
CA PRO A 60 5.99 -10.08 -11.66
C PRO A 60 6.23 -10.76 -10.31
N SER A 61 7.50 -10.82 -9.92
CA SER A 61 7.87 -11.37 -8.62
C SER A 61 7.36 -10.48 -7.49
N ARG A 62 7.26 -11.01 -6.27
CA ARG A 62 6.87 -10.19 -5.10
C ARG A 62 7.82 -9.00 -4.91
N ALA A 63 9.13 -9.24 -5.02
CA ALA A 63 10.15 -8.19 -4.92
C ALA A 63 9.99 -7.11 -6.02
N GLU A 64 9.61 -7.52 -7.24
CA GLU A 64 9.36 -6.58 -8.33
C GLU A 64 8.10 -5.73 -8.08
N VAL A 65 7.01 -6.33 -7.61
CA VAL A 65 5.79 -5.58 -7.25
C VAL A 65 6.06 -4.60 -6.12
N GLU A 66 6.84 -5.01 -5.12
CA GLU A 66 7.30 -4.12 -4.05
C GLU A 66 8.12 -2.94 -4.59
N ASN A 67 9.07 -3.21 -5.50
CA ASN A 67 9.86 -2.16 -6.15
C ASN A 67 8.97 -1.21 -6.97
N ARG A 68 7.98 -1.72 -7.70
CA ARG A 68 7.00 -0.91 -8.43
C ARG A 68 6.23 -0.03 -7.47
N VAL A 69 5.68 -0.58 -6.39
CA VAL A 69 4.95 0.20 -5.37
C VAL A 69 5.83 1.32 -4.81
N ALA A 70 7.11 1.07 -4.53
CA ALA A 70 8.04 2.09 -4.07
C ALA A 70 8.23 3.24 -5.09
N HIS A 71 8.33 2.93 -6.39
CA HIS A 71 8.37 3.95 -7.44
C HIS A 71 7.08 4.77 -7.50
N PHE A 72 5.91 4.13 -7.36
CA PHE A 72 4.64 4.85 -7.27
C PHE A 72 4.59 5.76 -6.04
N GLN A 73 5.08 5.32 -4.88
CA GLN A 73 5.19 6.17 -3.68
C GLN A 73 6.06 7.39 -3.96
N LEU A 74 7.22 7.20 -4.61
CA LEU A 74 8.13 8.28 -4.99
C LEU A 74 7.46 9.29 -5.92
N TRP A 75 6.80 8.83 -6.99
CA TRP A 75 6.13 9.74 -7.93
C TRP A 75 4.97 10.50 -7.28
N ILE A 76 4.24 9.87 -6.37
CA ILE A 76 3.18 10.52 -5.60
C ILE A 76 3.79 11.58 -4.66
N ALA A 77 4.88 11.26 -3.96
CA ALA A 77 5.57 12.19 -3.08
C ALA A 77 6.11 13.42 -3.83
N GLN A 78 6.61 13.21 -5.06
CA GLN A 78 7.06 14.26 -5.96
C GLN A 78 5.92 15.02 -6.65
N ARG A 79 4.65 14.66 -6.39
CA ARG A 79 3.46 15.26 -7.01
C ARG A 79 3.47 15.20 -8.54
N GLN A 80 3.99 14.11 -9.11
CA GLN A 80 4.00 13.94 -10.56
C GLN A 80 2.57 13.86 -11.14
N PRO A 81 2.32 14.43 -12.33
CA PRO A 81 1.02 14.36 -12.96
C PRO A 81 0.70 12.92 -13.39
N ARG A 82 -0.60 12.59 -13.44
CA ARG A 82 -1.06 11.22 -13.77
C ARG A 82 -0.59 10.75 -15.15
N SER A 83 -0.52 11.65 -16.13
CA SER A 83 0.00 11.37 -17.47
C SER A 83 1.45 10.90 -17.42
N PHE A 84 2.31 11.60 -16.68
CA PHE A 84 3.71 11.21 -16.49
C PHE A 84 3.81 9.81 -15.88
N ILE A 85 3.04 9.53 -14.82
CA ILE A 85 3.10 8.23 -14.15
C ILE A 85 2.66 7.11 -15.09
N ARG A 86 1.61 7.33 -15.89
CA ARG A 86 1.16 6.37 -16.91
C ARG A 86 2.26 6.12 -17.94
N ASP A 87 2.86 7.18 -18.47
CA ASP A 87 3.88 7.07 -19.51
C ASP A 87 5.14 6.35 -18.98
N GLN A 88 5.57 6.64 -17.75
CA GLN A 88 6.67 5.93 -17.09
C GLN A 88 6.33 4.46 -16.81
N ALA A 89 5.12 4.14 -16.34
CA ALA A 89 4.70 2.77 -16.09
C ALA A 89 4.64 1.93 -17.38
N SER A 90 4.24 2.56 -18.49
CA SER A 90 4.30 1.96 -19.83
C SER A 90 5.74 1.68 -20.26
N ILE A 91 6.64 2.66 -20.15
CA ILE A 91 8.04 2.52 -20.55
C ILE A 91 8.78 1.46 -19.72
N LEU A 92 8.62 1.49 -18.39
CA LEU A 92 9.39 0.65 -17.48
C LEU A 92 8.85 -0.78 -17.38
N TRP A 93 7.52 -0.95 -17.43
CA TRP A 93 6.86 -2.23 -17.11
C TRP A 93 5.81 -2.66 -18.13
N ASP A 94 5.68 -1.96 -19.25
CA ASP A 94 4.67 -2.24 -20.29
C ASP A 94 3.24 -2.25 -19.73
N MET A 95 3.01 -1.43 -18.70
CA MET A 95 1.73 -1.32 -18.02
C MET A 95 0.90 -0.23 -18.70
N THR A 96 -0.01 -0.65 -19.56
CA THR A 96 -0.92 0.26 -20.28
C THR A 96 -2.34 0.27 -19.71
N SER A 97 -2.71 -0.72 -18.89
CA SER A 97 -4.01 -0.76 -18.22
C SER A 97 -4.15 0.33 -17.15
N GLU A 98 -5.13 1.20 -17.36
CA GLU A 98 -5.51 2.24 -16.39
C GLU A 98 -6.02 1.64 -15.07
N CYS A 99 -6.65 0.46 -15.13
CA CYS A 99 -7.13 -0.25 -13.94
C CYS A 99 -5.96 -0.74 -13.09
N THR A 100 -4.97 -1.40 -13.70
CA THR A 100 -3.75 -1.85 -13.03
C THR A 100 -2.99 -0.67 -12.43
N LEU A 101 -2.85 0.43 -13.19
CA LEU A 101 -2.25 1.67 -12.71
C LEU A 101 -2.96 2.21 -11.45
N ARG A 102 -4.30 2.23 -11.44
CA ARG A 102 -5.10 2.63 -10.27
C ARG A 102 -4.87 1.72 -9.07
N LYS A 103 -4.75 0.40 -9.27
CA LYS A 103 -4.47 -0.56 -8.19
C LYS A 103 -3.13 -0.25 -7.53
N TYR A 104 -2.06 -0.06 -8.30
CA TYR A 104 -0.72 0.30 -7.78
C TYR A 104 -0.73 1.62 -7.03
N MET A 105 -1.32 2.67 -7.62
CA MET A 105 -1.42 3.97 -6.97
C MET A 105 -2.20 3.94 -5.66
N ARG A 106 -3.26 3.14 -5.58
CA ARG A 106 -4.05 2.96 -4.35
C ARG A 106 -3.21 2.31 -3.25
N VAL A 107 -2.52 1.21 -3.58
CA VAL A 107 -1.65 0.52 -2.61
C VAL A 107 -0.51 1.43 -2.14
N ALA A 108 0.11 2.17 -3.06
CA ALA A 108 1.15 3.14 -2.73
C ALA A 108 0.63 4.21 -1.75
N ARG A 109 -0.52 4.83 -2.02
CA ARG A 109 -1.12 5.82 -1.12
C ARG A 109 -1.46 5.24 0.26
N SER A 110 -2.08 4.06 0.30
CA SER A 110 -2.41 3.40 1.57
C SER A 110 -1.15 3.19 2.42
N ARG A 111 -0.07 2.68 1.81
CA ARG A 111 1.20 2.46 2.52
C ARG A 111 1.86 3.75 2.98
N MET A 112 1.85 4.80 2.15
CA MET A 112 2.37 6.11 2.57
C MET A 112 1.62 6.64 3.81
N VAL A 113 0.29 6.45 3.87
CA VAL A 113 -0.50 6.84 5.04
C VAL A 113 -0.17 5.97 6.25
N GLU A 114 -0.03 4.65 6.08
CA GLU A 114 0.38 3.73 7.15
C GLU A 114 1.75 4.12 7.72
N GLU A 115 2.75 4.37 6.87
CA GLU A 115 4.09 4.83 7.27
C GLU A 115 4.02 6.14 8.07
N LEU A 116 3.23 7.11 7.60
CA LEU A 116 3.03 8.38 8.33
C LEU A 116 2.36 8.18 9.69
N VAL A 117 1.42 7.24 9.81
CA VAL A 117 0.76 6.90 11.07
C VAL A 117 1.75 6.25 12.02
N ASP A 118 2.52 5.26 11.54
CA ASP A 118 3.54 4.57 12.33
C ASP A 118 4.63 5.53 12.82
N ASP A 119 5.14 6.41 11.94
CA ASP A 119 6.12 7.44 12.28
C ASP A 119 5.57 8.39 13.36
N ARG A 120 4.31 8.82 13.22
CA ARG A 120 3.66 9.66 14.23
C ARG A 120 3.57 8.94 15.59
N LEU A 121 3.18 7.67 15.60
CA LEU A 121 3.08 6.87 16.82
C LEU A 121 4.45 6.69 17.49
N MET A 122 5.49 6.42 16.69
CA MET A 122 6.86 6.28 17.17
C MET A 122 7.35 7.59 17.79
N HIS A 123 7.19 8.71 17.09
CA HIS A 123 7.59 10.02 17.59
C HIS A 123 6.87 10.39 18.90
N GLN A 124 5.57 10.10 19.01
CA GLN A 124 4.82 10.33 20.24
C GLN A 124 5.30 9.45 21.40
N ALA A 125 5.67 8.18 21.13
CA ALA A 125 6.24 7.29 22.13
C ALA A 125 7.60 7.81 22.64
N GLU A 126 8.45 8.31 21.74
CA GLU A 126 9.73 8.94 22.10
C GLU A 126 9.54 10.17 22.98
N GLN A 127 8.57 11.04 22.65
CA GLN A 127 8.24 12.21 23.46
C GLN A 127 7.77 11.83 24.87
N ILE A 128 6.89 10.82 24.98
CA ILE A 128 6.44 10.32 26.29
C ILE A 128 7.61 9.79 27.09
N TYR A 129 8.50 9.02 26.47
CA TYR A 129 9.67 8.46 27.14
C TYR A 129 10.61 9.57 27.66
N ALA A 130 10.89 10.58 26.83
CA ALA A 130 11.71 11.72 27.23
C ALA A 130 11.08 12.50 28.40
N LEU A 131 9.76 12.73 28.36
CA LEU A 131 9.04 13.40 29.44
C LEU A 131 9.01 12.58 30.74
N MET A 132 8.94 11.25 30.65
CA MET A 132 9.02 10.37 31.82
C MET A 132 10.37 10.50 32.52
N ASP A 133 11.46 10.56 31.73
CA ASP A 133 12.79 10.76 32.29
C ASP A 133 12.96 12.14 32.94
N VAL A 134 12.40 13.20 32.34
CA VAL A 134 12.36 14.55 32.95
C VAL A 134 11.55 14.53 34.24
N ALA A 135 10.38 13.89 34.25
CA ALA A 135 9.51 13.82 35.42
C ALA A 135 10.19 13.09 36.58
N ARG A 136 10.91 12.01 36.28
CA ARG A 136 11.71 11.26 37.26
C ARG A 136 12.85 12.11 37.82
N ARG A 137 13.66 12.73 36.96
CA ARG A 137 14.76 13.61 37.39
C ARG A 137 14.26 14.81 38.21
N ALA A 138 13.12 15.38 37.86
CA ALA A 138 12.50 16.46 38.62
C ALA A 138 12.03 15.99 40.00
N ALA A 139 11.48 14.78 40.11
CA ALA A 139 11.10 14.19 41.39
C ALA A 139 12.32 13.88 42.26
N ASP A 140 13.39 13.31 41.68
CA ASP A 140 14.67 13.04 42.37
C ASP A 140 15.31 14.34 42.90
N ALA A 141 15.06 15.48 42.25
CA ALA A 141 15.51 16.80 42.66
C ALA A 141 14.48 17.58 43.53
N GLU A 142 13.42 16.91 44.01
CA GLU A 142 12.33 17.49 44.81
C GLU A 142 11.56 18.65 44.13
N GLN A 143 11.69 18.78 42.80
CA GLN A 143 10.97 19.75 41.97
C GLN A 143 9.60 19.19 41.55
N PHE A 144 8.73 18.95 42.52
CA PHE A 144 7.45 18.26 42.29
C PHE A 144 6.51 19.01 41.32
N SER A 145 6.54 20.34 41.28
CA SER A 145 5.75 21.13 40.33
C SER A 145 6.14 20.83 38.87
N ALA A 146 7.43 20.69 38.59
CA ALA A 146 7.95 20.33 37.27
C ALA A 146 7.62 18.87 36.93
N SER A 147 7.72 17.96 37.89
CA SER A 147 7.37 16.54 37.71
C SER A 147 5.88 16.34 37.38
N VAL A 148 4.98 17.02 38.09
CA VAL A 148 3.54 17.00 37.82
C VAL A 148 3.22 17.66 36.47
N GLY A 149 3.91 18.76 36.13
CA GLY A 149 3.80 19.39 34.82
C GLY A 149 4.15 18.44 33.67
N ALA A 150 5.25 17.69 33.78
CA ALA A 150 5.64 16.69 32.79
C ALA A 150 4.61 15.55 32.66
N HIS A 151 4.07 15.05 33.78
CA HIS A 151 3.00 14.05 33.75
C HIS A 151 1.73 14.54 33.06
N ARG A 152 1.37 15.82 33.22
CA ARG A 152 0.21 16.39 32.53
C ARG A 152 0.39 16.37 31.02
N VAL A 153 1.57 16.76 30.53
CA VAL A 153 1.90 16.73 29.09
C VAL A 153 1.89 15.29 28.57
N ILE A 154 2.41 14.32 29.34
CA ILE A 154 2.33 12.90 28.99
C ILE A 154 0.87 12.45 28.81
N CYS A 155 -0.01 12.81 29.73
CA CYS A 155 -1.43 12.50 29.64
C CYS A 155 -2.10 13.15 28.41
N GLU A 156 -1.71 14.37 28.05
CA GLU A 156 -2.21 15.04 26.84
C GLU A 156 -1.76 14.31 25.56
N ILE A 157 -0.49 13.94 25.45
CA ILE A 157 0.04 13.15 24.32
C ILE A 157 -0.64 11.77 24.27
N ALA A 158 -0.80 11.10 25.42
CA ALA A 158 -1.51 9.83 25.51
C ALA A 158 -3.00 9.96 25.12
N GLY A 159 -3.62 11.10 25.42
CA GLY A 159 -4.97 11.43 24.94
C GLY A 159 -5.03 11.52 23.42
N LEU A 160 -4.01 12.13 22.79
CA LEU A 160 -3.89 12.22 21.32
C LEU A 160 -3.63 10.87 20.62
N LEU A 161 -3.15 9.86 21.35
CA LEU A 161 -3.03 8.48 20.87
C LEU A 161 -4.38 7.73 20.89
N ARG A 162 -5.25 8.08 21.85
CA ARG A 162 -6.61 7.52 21.98
C ARG A 162 -7.64 8.20 21.08
N ALA A 163 -7.37 9.43 20.63
CA ALA A 163 -8.26 10.13 19.72
C ALA A 163 -8.34 9.37 18.38
N PRO A 164 -9.54 9.03 17.87
CA PRO A 164 -9.66 8.47 16.54
C PRO A 164 -9.02 9.44 15.54
N VAL A 165 -8.10 8.95 14.70
CA VAL A 165 -7.61 9.71 13.55
C VAL A 165 -8.85 10.08 12.75
N LYS A 166 -9.26 11.35 12.78
CA LYS A 166 -10.48 11.81 12.09
C LYS A 166 -10.44 11.23 10.67
N ALA A 167 -11.42 10.40 10.32
CA ALA A 167 -11.65 10.05 8.94
C ALA A 167 -11.77 11.38 8.16
N PRO A 168 -11.17 11.51 6.96
CA PRO A 168 -11.37 12.69 6.15
C PRO A 168 -12.88 12.88 6.06
N MET A 169 -13.36 14.02 6.58
CA MET A 169 -14.78 14.31 6.57
C MET A 169 -15.21 14.18 5.11
N LEU A 170 -16.10 13.23 4.83
CA LEU A 170 -16.87 13.21 3.60
C LEU A 170 -17.77 14.44 3.66
N SER A 171 -17.18 15.61 3.42
CA SER A 171 -17.88 16.87 3.22
C SER A 171 -17.98 17.08 1.72
N GLY A 172 -19.13 16.70 1.19
CA GLY A 172 -19.60 17.01 -0.16
C GLY A 172 -21.04 16.53 -0.27
N PRO A 173 -21.92 17.33 -0.90
CA PRO A 173 -23.36 17.47 -0.61
C PRO A 173 -24.19 16.20 -0.72
#